data_AF-A0A5K0WGG1-F1
#
_entry.id   AF-A0A5K0WGG1-F1
#
_cell.length_a   1.000
_cell.length_b   1.000
_cell.length_c   1.000
_cell.angle_alpha   90.00
_cell.angle_beta   90.00
_cell.angle_gamma   90.00
#
_symmetry.space_group_name_H-M   'P 1'
#
loop_
_entity.id
_entity.type
_entity.pdbx_description
1 polymer ?
#
loop_
_entity_poly.entity_id
_entity_poly.type
_entity_poly.pdbx_seq_one_letter_code
_entity_poly.pdbx_strand_id
1 'polypeptide(L)'
;KANIEKLLEKKKFSWKQYGVSIVSDGWTDIQRRLLINFIAYSLDGPIFLKCVDASGEYKDDEYLKGLFIEVIKEVGEDNVVQIITYNAPVCQRAEMNLASDP
;
A
#
# COMPACT_ATOMS: atom_id res chain seq x y z
N LYS A 1 -1.77 -13.98 19.83
CA LYS A 1 -2.51 -13.59 18.60
C LYS A 1 -3.58 -12.53 18.90
N ALA A 2 -4.58 -12.82 19.75
CA ALA A 2 -5.66 -11.89 20.13
C ALA A 2 -5.20 -10.49 20.64
N ASN A 3 -4.08 -10.41 21.38
CA ASN A 3 -3.56 -9.13 21.87
C ASN A 3 -3.01 -8.22 20.76
N ILE A 4 -2.46 -8.80 19.69
CA ILE A 4 -1.93 -8.04 18.55
C ILE A 4 -3.10 -7.52 17.72
N GLU A 5 -4.09 -8.37 17.44
CA GLU A 5 -5.32 -7.99 16.72
C GLU A 5 -6.02 -6.84 17.44
N LYS A 6 -6.20 -6.92 18.77
CA LYS A 6 -6.79 -5.84 19.57
C LYS A 6 -5.99 -4.53 19.52
N LEU A 7 -4.66 -4.62 19.48
CA LEU A 7 -3.80 -3.43 19.35
C LEU A 7 -3.96 -2.80 17.96
N LEU A 8 -4.01 -3.62 16.91
CA LEU A 8 -4.21 -3.16 15.54
C LEU A 8 -5.60 -2.52 15.38
N GLU A 9 -6.66 -3.14 15.88
CA GLU A 9 -8.01 -2.56 15.87
C GLU A 9 -8.06 -1.21 16.58
N LYS A 10 -7.36 -1.07 17.72
CA LYS A 10 -7.25 0.22 18.41
C LYS A 10 -6.59 1.30 17.54
N LYS A 11 -5.55 0.94 16.79
CA LYS A 11 -4.90 1.87 15.84
C LYS A 11 -5.77 2.18 14.63
N LYS A 12 -6.50 1.18 14.13
CA LYS A 12 -7.42 1.33 12.99
C LYS A 12 -8.63 2.20 13.31
N PHE A 13 -9.01 2.31 14.58
CA PHE A 13 -10.17 3.11 15.01
C PHE A 13 -10.08 4.57 14.54
N SER A 14 -8.88 5.16 14.52
CA SER A 14 -8.66 6.56 14.13
C SER A 14 -8.65 6.77 12.61
N TRP A 15 -8.56 5.70 11.81
CA TRP A 15 -8.53 5.76 10.36
C TRP A 15 -9.77 6.43 9.79
N LYS A 16 -10.95 6.18 10.37
CA LYS A 16 -12.20 6.81 9.94
C LYS A 16 -12.24 8.32 10.20
N GLN A 17 -11.54 8.80 11.22
CA GLN A 17 -11.57 10.21 11.61
C GLN A 17 -10.48 11.03 10.92
N TYR A 18 -9.27 10.48 10.82
CA TYR A 18 -8.09 11.22 10.32
C TYR A 18 -7.58 10.70 8.98
N GLY A 19 -8.10 9.56 8.52
CA GLY A 19 -7.63 8.90 7.32
C GLY A 19 -6.27 8.21 7.47
N VAL A 20 -5.82 7.65 6.36
CA VAL A 20 -4.61 6.83 6.26
C VAL A 20 -3.87 7.18 4.97
N SER A 21 -2.55 7.28 5.07
CA SER A 21 -1.66 7.30 3.91
C SER A 21 -1.19 5.87 3.63
N ILE A 22 -1.38 5.38 2.40
CA ILE A 22 -0.77 4.12 1.97
C ILE A 22 0.64 4.45 1.49
N VAL A 23 1.66 3.87 2.14
CA VAL A 23 3.06 4.04 1.76
C VAL A 23 3.53 2.74 1.14
N SER A 24 4.08 2.82 -0.08
CA SER A 24 4.66 1.68 -0.77
C SER A 24 6.12 1.93 -1.15
N ASP A 25 6.93 0.91 -0.93
CA ASP A 25 8.32 0.88 -1.34
C ASP A 25 8.66 -0.47 -1.99
N GLY A 26 9.45 -0.42 -3.05
CA GLY A 26 9.89 -1.59 -3.79
C GLY A 26 11.40 -1.72 -3.73
N TRP A 27 11.91 -2.84 -3.22
CA TRP A 27 13.34 -3.13 -3.25
C TRP A 27 13.62 -4.44 -3.96
N THR A 28 14.77 -4.48 -4.64
CA THR A 28 15.29 -5.70 -5.24
C THR A 28 16.29 -6.32 -4.29
N ASP A 29 16.07 -7.58 -3.90
CA ASP A 29 17.02 -8.29 -3.05
C ASP A 29 18.28 -8.74 -3.82
N ILE A 30 19.24 -9.34 -3.11
CA ILE A 30 20.50 -9.83 -3.70
C ILE A 30 20.30 -10.92 -4.76
N GLN A 31 19.15 -11.60 -4.77
CA GLN A 31 18.78 -12.63 -5.75
C GLN A 31 17.98 -12.05 -6.92
N ARG A 32 17.88 -10.72 -7.02
CA ARG A 32 17.08 -9.99 -8.01
C ARG A 32 15.57 -10.22 -7.88
N ARG A 33 15.11 -10.62 -6.70
CA ARG A 33 13.69 -10.70 -6.38
C ARG A 33 13.17 -9.32 -6.02
N LEU A 34 12.09 -8.90 -6.68
CA LEU A 34 11.46 -7.62 -6.35
C LEU A 34 10.40 -7.85 -5.28
N LEU A 35 10.56 -7.17 -4.15
CA LEU A 35 9.61 -7.17 -3.06
C LEU A 35 8.98 -5.78 -2.96
N ILE A 36 7.65 -5.73 -2.90
CA ILE A 36 6.88 -4.49 -2.77
C ILE A 36 6.18 -4.51 -1.42
N ASN A 37 6.54 -3.59 -0.54
CA ASN A 37 5.89 -3.40 0.76
C ASN A 37 4.72 -2.41 0.66
N PHE A 38 3.71 -2.64 1.49
CA PHE A 38 2.62 -1.70 1.75
C PHE A 38 2.47 -1.48 3.26
N ILE A 39 2.44 -0.20 3.65
CA ILE A 39 2.29 0.25 5.03
C ILE A 39 1.13 1.25 5.08
N ALA A 40 0.19 1.04 5.99
CA ALA A 40 -0.79 2.05 6.37
C ALA A 40 -0.16 2.98 7.41
N TYR A 41 0.02 4.26 7.08
CA TYR A 41 0.51 5.28 7.98
C TYR A 41 -0.63 6.19 8.45
N SER A 42 -0.82 6.27 9.76
CA SER A 42 -1.91 7.05 10.40
C SER A 42 -1.40 7.75 11.66
N LEU A 43 -2.26 8.56 12.29
CA LEU A 43 -1.94 9.27 13.54
C LEU A 43 -1.47 8.32 14.65
N ASP A 44 -2.07 7.13 14.76
CA ASP A 44 -1.70 6.12 15.77
C ASP A 44 -0.50 5.24 15.34
N GLY A 45 0.24 5.70 14.33
CA GLY A 45 1.47 5.12 13.82
C GLY A 45 1.26 4.14 12.67
N PRO A 46 2.36 3.55 12.18
CA PRO A 46 2.35 2.65 11.04
C PRO A 46 1.79 1.26 11.39
N ILE A 47 1.12 0.66 10.41
CA ILE A 47 0.73 -0.75 10.38
C ILE A 47 1.25 -1.34 9.07
N PHE A 48 2.06 -2.40 9.17
CA PHE A 48 2.45 -3.19 8.01
C PHE A 48 1.23 -3.97 7.50
N LEU A 49 0.90 -3.79 6.22
CA LEU A 49 -0.25 -4.45 5.59
C LEU A 49 0.18 -5.75 4.94
N LYS A 50 1.01 -5.66 3.90
CA LYS A 50 1.53 -6.81 3.16
C LYS A 50 2.85 -6.50 2.47
N CYS A 51 3.57 -7.57 2.12
CA CYS A 51 4.68 -7.56 1.19
C CYS A 51 4.35 -8.52 0.05
N VAL A 52 4.56 -8.07 -1.18
CA VAL A 52 4.28 -8.83 -2.40
C VAL A 52 5.60 -9.21 -3.05
N ASP A 53 5.79 -10.49 -3.32
CA ASP A 53 6.87 -10.96 -4.20
C ASP A 53 6.44 -10.80 -5.66
N ALA A 54 7.02 -9.81 -6.33
CA ALA A 54 6.80 -9.50 -7.74
C ALA A 54 7.92 -10.08 -8.62
N SER A 55 8.58 -11.15 -8.18
CA SER A 55 9.55 -11.88 -8.98
C SER A 55 8.87 -12.66 -10.09
N GLY A 56 9.34 -12.49 -11.33
CA GLY A 56 8.76 -13.16 -12.50
C GLY A 56 7.58 -12.43 -13.14
N GLU A 57 7.04 -11.40 -12.49
CA GLU A 57 5.97 -10.57 -13.04
C GLU A 57 6.49 -9.50 -14.01
N TYR A 58 5.67 -9.17 -15.01
CA TYR A 58 5.89 -8.01 -15.88
C TYR A 58 5.42 -6.76 -15.15
N LYS A 59 6.37 -5.93 -14.74
CA LYS A 59 6.17 -4.81 -13.81
C LYS A 59 5.77 -3.55 -14.56
N ASP A 60 4.65 -3.61 -15.25
CA ASP A 60 4.04 -2.42 -15.83
C ASP A 60 3.18 -1.67 -14.81
N ASP A 61 2.66 -0.54 -15.25
CA ASP A 61 1.78 0.30 -14.46
C ASP A 61 0.42 -0.35 -14.17
N GLU A 62 -0.06 -1.30 -14.98
CA GLU A 62 -1.31 -2.03 -14.74
C GLU A 62 -1.16 -3.00 -13.58
N TYR A 63 -0.07 -3.78 -13.53
CA TYR A 63 0.23 -4.67 -12.42
C TYR A 63 0.29 -3.90 -11.09
N LEU A 64 1.04 -2.79 -11.08
CA LEU A 64 1.20 -1.99 -9.86
C LEU A 64 -0.12 -1.32 -9.44
N LYS A 65 -0.92 -0.84 -10.40
CA LYS A 65 -2.29 -0.34 -10.16
C LYS A 65 -3.18 -1.40 -9.52
N GLY A 66 -3.13 -2.64 -10.00
CA GLY A 66 -3.86 -3.77 -9.41
C GLY A 66 -3.53 -3.96 -7.93
N LEU A 67 -2.24 -3.95 -7.58
CA LEU A 67 -1.80 -4.06 -6.18
C LEU A 67 -2.31 -2.91 -5.31
N PHE A 68 -2.28 -1.67 -5.81
CA PHE A 68 -2.82 -0.53 -5.07
C PHE A 68 -4.33 -0.66 -4.85
N ILE A 69 -5.10 -1.06 -5.86
CA ILE A 69 -6.56 -1.26 -5.74
C ILE A 69 -6.86 -2.29 -4.63
N GLU A 70 -6.13 -3.41 -4.58
CA GLU A 70 -6.31 -4.40 -3.52
C GLU A 70 -6.03 -3.84 -2.13
N VAL A 71 -4.95 -3.06 -1.98
CA VAL A 71 -4.56 -2.45 -0.69
C VAL A 71 -5.59 -1.40 -0.27
N ILE A 72 -6.07 -0.58 -1.19
CA ILE A 72 -7.11 0.42 -0.93
C ILE A 72 -8.37 -0.27 -0.43
N LYS A 73 -8.81 -1.37 -1.07
CA LYS A 73 -9.96 -2.15 -0.63
C LYS A 73 -9.78 -2.77 0.76
N GLU A 74 -8.56 -3.22 1.09
CA GLU A 74 -8.23 -3.76 2.41
C GLU A 74 -8.28 -2.67 3.51
N VAL A 75 -7.81 -1.45 3.20
CA VAL A 75 -7.85 -0.29 4.12
C VAL A 75 -9.25 0.32 4.21
N GLY A 76 -10.06 0.18 3.16
CA GLY A 76 -11.34 0.84 2.96
C GLY A 76 -11.13 2.18 2.25
N GLU A 77 -11.75 2.34 1.08
CA GLU A 77 -11.60 3.49 0.19
C GLU A 77 -11.82 4.84 0.90
N ASP A 78 -12.87 4.94 1.72
CA ASP A 78 -13.21 6.15 2.50
C ASP A 78 -12.13 6.54 3.53
N ASN A 79 -11.25 5.61 3.91
CA ASN A 79 -10.17 5.88 4.86
C ASN A 79 -8.88 6.34 4.18
N VAL A 80 -8.73 6.16 2.86
CA VAL A 80 -7.48 6.48 2.15
C VAL A 80 -7.45 7.96 1.77
N VAL A 81 -6.45 8.68 2.26
CA VAL A 81 -6.27 10.12 1.97
C VAL A 81 -5.25 10.34 0.86
N GLN A 82 -4.22 9.51 0.80
CA GLN A 82 -3.16 9.60 -0.20
C GLN A 82 -2.40 8.28 -0.33
N ILE A 83 -1.72 8.14 -1.46
CA ILE A 83 -0.76 7.06 -1.73
C ILE A 83 0.61 7.71 -1.91
N ILE A 84 1.63 7.17 -1.24
CA ILE A 84 3.02 7.64 -1.30
C ILE A 84 3.85 6.48 -1.84
N THR A 85 4.48 6.66 -2.99
CA THR A 85 5.28 5.63 -3.64
C THR A 85 6.70 6.11 -3.93
N TYR A 86 7.59 5.16 -4.21
CA TYR A 86 8.92 5.47 -4.69
C TYR A 86 8.86 6.20 -6.04
N ASN A 87 9.71 7.22 -6.24
CA ASN A 87 9.76 8.06 -7.44
C ASN A 87 10.37 7.35 -8.67
N ALA A 88 9.93 6.12 -8.96
CA ALA A 88 10.22 5.44 -10.21
C ALA A 88 9.17 5.82 -11.28
N PRO A 89 9.54 5.94 -12.57
CA PRO A 89 8.59 6.30 -13.62
C PRO A 89 7.37 5.37 -13.75
N VAL A 90 7.52 4.08 -13.39
CA VAL A 90 6.41 3.13 -13.38
C VAL A 90 5.38 3.43 -12.29
N CYS A 91 5.83 3.89 -11.11
CA CYS A 91 4.94 4.29 -10.02
C CYS A 91 4.11 5.51 -10.40
N GLN A 92 4.74 6.52 -11.02
CA GLN A 92 4.02 7.71 -11.52
C GLN A 92 2.92 7.36 -12.52
N ARG A 93 3.18 6.44 -13.47
CA ARG A 93 2.16 6.01 -14.44
C ARG A 93 1.02 5.25 -13.79
N ALA A 94 1.34 4.32 -12.88
CA ALA A 94 0.32 3.57 -12.14
C ALA A 94 -0.60 4.51 -11.34
N GLU A 95 -0.04 5.53 -10.68
CA GLU A 95 -0.80 6.55 -9.95
C GLU A 95 -1.69 7.40 -10.86
N MET A 96 -1.19 7.83 -12.01
CA MET A 96 -2.01 8.57 -12.98
C MET A 96 -3.19 7.72 -13.48
N ASN A 97 -2.96 6.43 -13.74
CA ASN A 97 -4.00 5.50 -14.17
C ASN A 97 -4.99 5.16 -13.05
N LEU A 98 -4.56 5.16 -11.79
CA LEU A 98 -5.44 5.00 -10.63
C LEU A 98 -6.36 6.20 -10.47
N ALA A 99 -5.84 7.42 -10.63
CA ALA A 99 -6.62 8.64 -10.48
C ALA A 99 -7.63 8.88 -11.63
N SER A 100 -7.44 8.23 -12.79
CA SER A 100 -8.29 8.40 -13.97
C SER A 100 -9.45 7.40 -14.08
N ASP A 101 -9.43 6.31 -13.32
CA ASP A 101 -10.53 5.32 -13.24
C ASP A 101 -11.21 5.41 -11.88
N PRO A 102 -12.37 6.09 -11.78
CA PRO A 102 -13.10 6.27 -10.52
C PRO A 102 -13.75 4.99 -9.99
#